data_AF-A0A9D8HHX3-F1
#
_entry.id   AF-A0A9D8HHX3-F1
#
_cell.length_a   1.000
_cell.length_b   1.000
_cell.length_c   1.000
_cell.angle_alpha   90.00
_cell.angle_beta   90.00
_cell.angle_gamma   90.00
#
_symmetry.space_group_name_H-M   'P 1'
#
loop_
_entity.id
_entity.type
_entity.pdbx_description
1 polymer ?
#
loop_
_entity_poly.entity_id
_entity_poly.type
_entity_poly.pdbx_seq_one_letter_code
_entity_poly.pdbx_strand_id
1 'polypeptide(L)'
;ISHGEGLSIVFPAWMKYVYKSNLPRFAQYANRVWNFDIDFNSIEKTALDGIKRLEDFFQEIGLATRLSDLDIMDDRFDEMANKAVENGPIGFFKKLDKNDILNIFKIAL
;
A
#
# COMPACT_ATOMS: atom_id res chain seq x y z
N ILE A 1 -1.94 17.17 -4.82
CA ILE A 1 -2.47 16.40 -3.67
C ILE A 1 -1.70 16.77 -2.42
N SER A 2 -2.35 16.78 -1.27
CA SER A 2 -1.64 16.99 0.00
C SER A 2 -0.80 15.74 0.34
N HIS A 3 0.24 15.89 1.19
CA HIS A 3 1.10 14.76 1.53
C HIS A 3 0.32 13.60 2.17
N GLY A 4 -0.59 13.90 3.11
CA GLY A 4 -1.40 12.89 3.80
C GLY A 4 -2.39 12.16 2.88
N GLU A 5 -3.01 12.87 1.95
CA GLU A 5 -3.93 12.31 0.95
C GLU A 5 -3.19 11.41 -0.06
N GLY A 6 -1.97 11.77 -0.46
CA GLY A 6 -1.15 10.86 -1.28
C GLY A 6 -0.80 9.57 -0.54
N LEU A 7 -0.55 9.65 0.78
CA LEU A 7 -0.27 8.47 1.60
C LEU A 7 -1.48 7.57 1.78
N SER A 8 -2.70 8.10 1.93
CA SER A 8 -3.91 7.26 2.06
C SER A 8 -4.17 6.41 0.83
N ILE A 9 -3.70 6.85 -0.34
CA ILE A 9 -3.78 6.11 -1.60
C ILE A 9 -2.62 5.12 -1.75
N VAL A 10 -1.37 5.59 -1.65
CA VAL A 10 -0.20 4.78 -1.99
C VAL A 10 0.14 3.76 -0.89
N PHE A 11 -0.11 4.07 0.37
CA PHE A 11 0.34 3.23 1.48
C PHE A 11 -0.37 1.87 1.52
N PRO A 12 -1.72 1.76 1.40
CA PRO A 12 -2.39 0.46 1.29
C PRO A 12 -1.92 -0.34 0.07
N ALA A 13 -1.71 0.32 -1.08
CA ALA A 13 -1.19 -0.33 -2.29
C ALA A 13 0.23 -0.88 -2.10
N TRP A 14 1.11 -0.10 -1.48
CA TRP A 14 2.45 -0.55 -1.08
C TRP A 14 2.37 -1.75 -0.13
N MET A 15 1.49 -1.74 0.87
CA MET A 15 1.30 -2.87 1.78
C MET A 15 0.87 -4.13 1.03
N LYS A 16 -0.12 -4.03 0.12
CA LYS A 16 -0.55 -5.13 -0.77
C LYS A 16 0.59 -5.66 -1.65
N TYR A 17 1.53 -4.81 -2.03
CA TYR A 17 2.67 -5.20 -2.83
C TYR A 17 3.76 -5.94 -2.03
N VAL A 18 4.03 -5.50 -0.79
CA VAL A 18 5.19 -5.97 -0.02
C VAL A 18 4.86 -6.97 1.08
N TYR A 19 3.58 -7.24 1.39
CA TYR A 19 3.25 -8.02 2.60
C TYR A 19 3.89 -9.40 2.65
N LYS A 20 4.10 -10.04 1.49
CA LYS A 20 4.77 -11.36 1.41
C LYS A 20 6.24 -11.32 1.84
N SER A 21 6.89 -10.15 1.83
CA SER A 21 8.28 -10.01 2.30
C SER A 21 8.41 -10.21 3.81
N ASN A 22 7.35 -10.01 4.59
CA ASN A 22 7.29 -10.42 6.00
C ASN A 22 5.84 -10.63 6.44
N LEU A 23 5.25 -11.73 6.00
CA LEU A 23 3.85 -12.04 6.26
C LEU A 23 3.48 -12.01 7.77
N PRO A 24 4.28 -12.59 8.70
CA PRO A 24 3.98 -12.52 10.13
C PRO A 24 3.90 -11.11 10.69
N ARG A 25 4.70 -10.16 10.17
CA ARG A 25 4.63 -8.75 10.58
C ARG A 25 3.29 -8.12 10.21
N PHE A 26 2.73 -8.43 9.03
CA PHE A 26 1.44 -7.88 8.61
C PHE A 26 0.26 -8.52 9.36
N ALA A 27 0.32 -9.82 9.68
CA ALA A 27 -0.67 -10.44 10.56
C ALA A 27 -0.60 -9.86 11.99
N GLN A 28 0.61 -9.62 12.51
CA GLN A 28 0.78 -8.93 13.80
C GLN A 28 0.23 -7.50 13.75
N TYR A 29 0.42 -6.76 12.66
CA TYR A 29 -0.17 -5.44 12.46
C TYR A 29 -1.70 -5.50 12.52
N ALA A 30 -2.32 -6.43 11.79
CA ALA A 30 -3.77 -6.63 11.82
C ALA A 30 -4.28 -6.91 13.25
N ASN A 31 -3.58 -7.75 14.00
CA ASN A 31 -3.94 -8.06 15.37
C ASN A 31 -3.75 -6.87 16.33
N ARG A 32 -2.58 -6.22 16.32
CA ARG A 32 -2.24 -5.20 17.32
C ARG A 32 -2.90 -3.85 17.08
N VAL A 33 -3.18 -3.51 15.82
CA VAL A 33 -3.73 -2.19 15.46
C VAL A 33 -5.24 -2.27 15.28
N TRP A 34 -5.74 -3.38 14.72
CA TRP A 34 -7.14 -3.52 14.35
C TRP A 34 -7.88 -4.62 15.12
N ASN A 35 -7.23 -5.25 16.09
CA ASN A 35 -7.80 -6.30 16.96
C ASN A 35 -8.33 -7.53 16.20
N PHE A 36 -7.79 -7.85 15.02
CA PHE A 36 -8.08 -9.13 14.37
C PHE A 36 -7.43 -10.30 15.11
N ASP A 37 -8.17 -11.38 15.35
CA ASP A 37 -7.56 -12.63 15.81
C ASP A 37 -6.65 -13.22 14.72
N ILE A 38 -5.49 -13.74 15.13
CA ILE A 38 -4.58 -14.38 14.19
C ILE A 38 -5.13 -15.75 13.82
N ASP A 39 -5.52 -15.89 12.55
CA ASP A 39 -5.85 -17.20 11.98
C ASP A 39 -4.56 -17.97 11.67
N PHE A 40 -4.20 -18.90 12.55
CA PHE A 40 -3.02 -19.74 12.37
C PHE A 40 -3.13 -20.71 11.18
N ASN A 41 -4.34 -20.97 10.66
CA ASN A 41 -4.54 -21.74 9.44
C ASN A 41 -4.36 -20.87 8.18
N SER A 42 -4.49 -19.54 8.31
CA SER A 42 -4.31 -18.58 7.22
C SER A 42 -3.77 -17.22 7.71
N ILE A 43 -2.47 -17.18 7.97
CA ILE A 43 -1.76 -15.95 8.37
C ILE A 43 -1.90 -14.88 7.25
N GLU A 44 -1.91 -15.32 5.99
CA GLU A 44 -2.10 -14.45 4.81
C GLU A 44 -3.45 -13.74 4.83
N LYS A 45 -4.53 -14.45 5.16
CA LYS A 45 -5.84 -13.84 5.32
C LYS A 45 -5.83 -12.78 6.41
N THR A 46 -5.28 -13.08 7.59
CA THR A 46 -5.17 -12.10 8.69
C THR A 46 -4.41 -10.84 8.26
N ALA A 47 -3.30 -11.00 7.54
CA ALA A 47 -2.51 -9.88 7.02
C ALA A 47 -3.31 -9.02 6.03
N LEU A 48 -4.01 -9.65 5.08
CA LEU A 48 -4.83 -8.95 4.09
C LEU A 48 -6.04 -8.26 4.72
N ASP A 49 -6.68 -8.88 5.72
CA ASP A 49 -7.79 -8.28 6.48
C ASP A 49 -7.34 -6.98 7.18
N GLY A 50 -6.13 -6.97 7.76
CA GLY A 50 -5.56 -5.75 8.36
C GLY A 50 -5.23 -4.65 7.35
N ILE A 51 -4.72 -5.01 6.15
CA ILE A 51 -4.46 -4.03 5.08
C ILE A 51 -5.79 -3.44 4.58
N LYS A 52 -6.80 -4.28 4.37
CA LYS A 52 -8.13 -3.84 3.96
C LYS A 52 -8.75 -2.90 5.01
N ARG A 53 -8.65 -3.23 6.30
CA ARG A 53 -9.20 -2.37 7.36
C ARG A 53 -8.60 -0.97 7.38
N LEU A 54 -7.31 -0.82 7.06
CA LEU A 54 -6.67 0.49 6.94
C LEU A 54 -7.25 1.30 5.78
N GLU A 55 -7.48 0.65 4.64
CA GLU A 55 -8.10 1.27 3.48
C GLU A 55 -9.55 1.69 3.80
N ASP A 56 -10.33 0.80 4.41
CA ASP A 56 -11.69 1.08 4.86
C ASP A 56 -11.69 2.27 5.84
N PHE A 57 -10.71 2.35 6.75
CA PHE A 57 -10.56 3.48 7.68
C PHE A 57 -10.35 4.82 6.97
N PHE A 58 -9.48 4.85 5.96
CA PHE A 58 -9.27 6.07 5.18
C PHE A 58 -10.55 6.52 4.47
N GLN A 59 -11.32 5.59 3.92
CA GLN A 59 -12.64 5.89 3.32
C GLN A 59 -13.64 6.39 4.38
N GLU A 60 -13.68 5.76 5.56
CA GLU A 60 -14.56 6.15 6.69
C GLU A 60 -14.34 7.60 7.12
N ILE A 61 -13.10 8.09 7.06
CA ILE A 61 -12.75 9.47 7.42
C ILE A 61 -12.74 10.45 6.23
N GLY A 62 -13.20 10.01 5.06
CA GLY A 62 -13.38 10.86 3.88
C GLY A 62 -12.11 11.11 3.06
N LEU A 63 -11.09 10.26 3.17
CA LEU A 63 -9.89 10.32 2.34
C LEU A 63 -10.01 9.41 1.11
N ALA A 64 -9.44 9.86 0.00
CA ALA A 64 -9.25 9.03 -1.19
C ALA A 64 -8.33 7.84 -0.90
N THR A 65 -8.63 6.71 -1.53
CA THR A 65 -7.83 5.46 -1.41
C THR A 65 -7.41 4.91 -2.76
N ARG A 66 -7.87 5.53 -3.85
CA ARG A 66 -7.46 5.29 -5.21
C ARG A 66 -7.00 6.57 -5.89
N LEU A 67 -6.09 6.44 -6.84
CA LEU A 67 -5.69 7.54 -7.72
C LEU A 67 -6.89 8.00 -8.58
N SER A 68 -7.75 7.07 -8.97
CA SER A 68 -8.98 7.34 -9.69
C SER A 68 -10.01 8.16 -8.90
N ASP A 69 -9.99 8.11 -7.56
CA ASP A 69 -10.83 8.98 -6.71
C ASP A 69 -10.48 10.48 -6.89
N LEU A 70 -9.29 10.78 -7.42
CA LEU A 70 -8.76 12.13 -7.66
C LEU A 70 -8.57 12.44 -9.15
N ASP A 71 -9.21 11.68 -10.04
CA ASP A 71 -9.05 11.79 -11.50
C ASP A 71 -7.59 11.64 -11.99
N ILE A 72 -6.75 10.93 -11.22
CA ILE A 72 -5.37 10.62 -11.61
C ILE A 72 -5.34 9.26 -12.29
N MET A 73 -4.98 9.25 -13.57
CA MET A 73 -4.90 8.06 -14.41
C MET A 73 -3.45 7.58 -14.58
N ASP A 74 -3.26 6.55 -15.41
CA ASP A 74 -1.97 5.87 -15.61
C ASP A 74 -1.03 6.55 -16.62
N ASP A 75 -1.46 7.64 -17.26
CA ASP A 75 -0.77 8.37 -18.32
C ASP A 75 0.63 8.89 -17.90
N ARG A 76 0.84 9.13 -16.61
CA ARG A 76 2.11 9.65 -16.05
C ARG A 76 2.82 8.71 -15.08
N PHE A 77 2.36 7.46 -14.95
CA PHE A 77 2.95 6.52 -14.00
C PHE A 77 4.43 6.24 -14.29
N ASP A 78 4.84 6.16 -15.56
CA ASP A 78 6.25 5.95 -15.92
C ASP A 78 7.14 7.08 -15.44
N GLU A 79 6.72 8.33 -15.68
CA GLU A 79 7.46 9.51 -15.23
C GLU A 79 7.53 9.59 -13.69
N MET A 80 6.40 9.37 -13.01
CA MET A 80 6.35 9.37 -11.55
C MET A 80 7.24 8.28 -10.95
N ALA A 81 7.24 7.09 -11.55
CA ALA A 81 8.09 5.99 -11.11
C ALA A 81 9.57 6.28 -11.35
N ASN A 82 9.93 6.84 -12.51
CA ASN A 82 11.31 7.29 -12.79
C ASN A 82 11.80 8.29 -11.74
N LYS A 83 10.99 9.32 -11.45
CA LYS A 83 11.31 10.34 -10.44
C LYS A 83 11.46 9.75 -9.04
N ALA A 84 10.62 8.78 -8.68
CA ALA A 84 10.68 8.14 -7.36
C ALA A 84 12.01 7.40 -7.11
N VAL A 85 12.64 6.85 -8.16
CA VAL A 85 13.89 6.09 -8.07
C VAL A 85 15.05 6.75 -8.81
N GLU A 86 15.00 8.08 -9.04
CA GLU A 86 16.02 8.81 -9.80
C GLU A 86 17.42 8.67 -9.18
N ASN A 87 17.48 8.52 -7.86
CA ASN A 87 18.71 8.33 -7.09
C ASN A 87 18.98 6.84 -6.76
N GLY A 88 18.32 5.92 -7.46
CA GLY A 88 18.39 4.47 -7.27
C GLY A 88 17.22 3.87 -6.48
N PRO A 89 17.24 2.53 -6.25
CA PRO A 89 16.15 1.83 -5.58
C PRO A 89 15.87 2.32 -4.16
N ILE A 90 14.59 2.55 -3.86
CA ILE A 90 14.14 3.11 -2.58
C ILE A 90 13.60 2.04 -1.64
N GLY A 91 13.33 2.41 -0.38
CA GLY A 91 12.75 1.53 0.63
C GLY A 91 13.79 0.77 1.47
N PHE A 92 13.39 0.44 2.70
CA PHE A 92 14.18 -0.36 3.65
C PHE A 92 13.53 -1.73 3.91
N PHE A 93 12.20 -1.77 4.01
CA PHE A 93 11.46 -3.02 4.25
C PHE A 93 11.56 -4.01 3.07
N LYS A 94 11.45 -3.48 1.85
CA LYS A 94 11.79 -4.12 0.58
C LYS A 94 12.46 -3.05 -0.27
N LYS A 95 13.54 -3.40 -0.98
CA LYS A 95 14.12 -2.50 -1.99
C LYS A 95 13.21 -2.50 -3.21
N LEU A 96 12.83 -1.31 -3.67
CA LEU A 96 11.88 -1.08 -4.74
C LEU A 96 12.58 -0.35 -5.89
N ASP A 97 12.58 -0.97 -7.07
CA ASP A 97 13.01 -0.34 -8.32
C ASP A 97 11.83 0.34 -9.04
N LYS A 98 12.10 0.91 -10.21
CA LYS A 98 11.08 1.57 -11.04
C LYS A 98 9.86 0.67 -11.31
N ASN A 99 10.09 -0.61 -11.63
CA ASN A 99 9.02 -1.54 -11.98
C ASN A 99 8.17 -1.88 -10.76
N ASP A 100 8.80 -2.00 -9.58
CA ASP A 100 8.07 -2.14 -8.32
C ASP A 100 7.16 -0.93 -8.07
N ILE A 101 7.66 0.29 -8.27
CA ILE A 101 6.87 1.53 -8.09
C ILE A 101 5.69 1.58 -9.09
N LEU A 102 5.93 1.22 -10.36
CA LEU A 102 4.87 1.10 -11.37
C LEU A 102 3.77 0.13 -10.96
N ASN A 103 4.14 -1.04 -10.42
CA ASN A 103 3.16 -2.02 -9.95
C ASN A 103 2.38 -1.51 -8.74
N ILE A 104 3.03 -0.78 -7.83
CA ILE A 104 2.35 -0.14 -6.70
C ILE A 104 1.35 0.91 -7.19
N PHE A 105 1.70 1.75 -8.17
CA PHE A 105 0.75 2.71 -8.74
C PHE A 105 -0.42 2.03 -9.43
N LYS A 106 -0.21 0.90 -10.12
CA LYS A 106 -1.30 0.10 -10.70
C LYS A 106 -2.22 -0.52 -9.65
N ILE A 107 -1.71 -0.89 -8.48
CA ILE A 107 -2.53 -1.36 -7.35
C ILE A 107 -3.30 -0.19 -6.71
N ALA A 108 -2.73 1.01 -6.75
CA ALA A 108 -3.31 2.23 -6.19
C ALA A 108 -4.31 2.91 -7.13
N LEU A 109 -4.41 2.50 -8.39
CA LEU A 109 -5.37 3.02 -9.37
C LEU A 109 -6.78 2.53 -9.08
#